data_AF-R9IEM8-F1
#
_entry.id   AF-R9IEM8-F1
#
_cell.length_a   1.000
_cell.length_b   1.000
_cell.length_c   1.000
_cell.angle_alpha   90.00
_cell.angle_beta   90.00
_cell.angle_gamma   90.00
#
_symmetry.space_group_name_H-M   'P 1'
#
loop_
_entity.id
_entity.type
_entity.pdbx_description
1 polymer ?
#
loop_
_entity_poly.entity_id
_entity_poly.type
_entity_poly.pdbx_seq_one_letter_code
_entity_poly.pdbx_strand_id
1 'polypeptide(L)' 'MQENKIEDAVREYTQMVLNIAYTYTKNSHDAEDIAQDVFLSLYRNMWKIGSDEYMKAWLMKQL' A
#
# COMPACT_ATOMS: atom_id res chain seq x y z
N MET A 1 13.46 13.38 1.37
CA MET A 1 12.81 13.26 2.70
C MET A 1 11.43 12.59 2.65
N GLN A 2 10.61 12.82 1.60
CA GLN A 2 9.40 12.01 1.35
C GLN A 2 9.70 10.69 0.63
N GLU A 3 10.65 10.64 -0.32
CA GLU A 3 11.04 9.39 -1.01
C GLU A 3 11.44 8.26 -0.04
N ASN A 4 12.22 8.55 0.99
CA ASN A 4 12.60 7.52 1.98
C ASN A 4 11.38 6.93 2.71
N LYS A 5 10.38 7.75 3.05
CA LYS A 5 9.18 7.29 3.76
C LYS A 5 8.29 6.38 2.91
N ILE A 6 8.18 6.66 1.60
CA ILE A 6 7.40 5.79 0.71
C ILE A 6 8.15 4.47 0.47
N GLU A 7 9.47 4.49 0.31
CA GLU A 7 10.26 3.27 0.17
C GLU A 7 10.15 2.38 1.41
N ASP A 8 10.21 2.97 2.60
CA ASP A 8 10.03 2.25 3.87
C ASP A 8 8.62 1.63 3.95
N ALA A 9 7.58 2.40 3.61
CA ALA A 9 6.20 1.90 3.61
C ALA A 9 5.98 0.78 2.58
N VAL A 10 6.56 0.88 1.39
CA VAL A 10 6.50 -0.17 0.37
C VAL A 10 7.18 -1.42 0.91
N ARG A 11 8.41 -1.31 1.45
CA ARG A 11 9.14 -2.45 2.01
C ARG A 11 8.37 -3.13 3.15
N GLU A 12 7.74 -2.35 4.01
CA GLU A 12 7.00 -2.86 5.18
C GLU A 12 5.67 -3.52 4.79
N TYR A 13 4.91 -2.91 3.88
CA TYR A 13 3.51 -3.31 3.64
C TYR A 13 3.28 -4.13 2.37
N THR A 14 4.25 -4.29 1.48
CA THR A 14 4.06 -4.99 0.19
C THR A 14 3.46 -6.38 0.36
N GLN A 15 3.99 -7.19 1.28
CA GLN A 15 3.48 -8.55 1.49
C GLN A 15 2.03 -8.56 1.99
N MET A 16 1.68 -7.62 2.88
CA MET A 16 0.32 -7.50 3.41
C MET A 16 -0.66 -7.10 2.32
N VAL A 17 -0.32 -6.08 1.54
CA VAL A 17 -1.14 -5.55 0.44
C VAL A 17 -1.36 -6.63 -0.62
N LEU A 18 -0.29 -7.32 -1.05
CA LEU A 18 -0.39 -8.44 -2.01
C LEU A 18 -1.24 -9.59 -1.49
N ASN A 19 -1.09 -9.99 -0.22
CA ASN A 19 -1.87 -11.09 0.35
C ASN A 19 -3.38 -10.77 0.40
N ILE A 20 -3.73 -9.52 0.75
CA ILE A 20 -5.11 -9.06 0.78
C ILE A 20 -5.66 -8.98 -0.64
N ALA A 21 -4.96 -8.32 -1.57
CA ALA A 21 -5.37 -8.22 -2.97
C ALA A 21 -5.56 -9.61 -3.60
N TYR A 22 -4.62 -10.53 -3.40
CA TYR A 22 -4.72 -11.90 -3.87
C TYR A 22 -5.89 -12.67 -3.26
N THR A 23 -6.27 -12.35 -2.02
CA THR A 23 -7.44 -12.96 -1.39
C THR A 23 -8.72 -12.64 -2.17
N TYR A 24 -8.81 -11.44 -2.76
CA TYR A 24 -9.94 -11.00 -3.58
C TYR A 24 -9.84 -11.44 -5.04
N THR A 25 -8.66 -11.33 -5.66
CA THR A 25 -8.50 -11.61 -7.10
C THR A 25 -8.29 -13.08 -7.42
N LYS A 26 -7.66 -13.85 -6.51
CA LYS A 26 -7.13 -15.21 -6.77
C LYS A 26 -6.21 -15.28 -8.00
N ASN A 27 -5.62 -14.14 -8.37
CA ASN A 27 -4.71 -13.99 -9.50
C ASN A 27 -3.54 -13.10 -9.07
N SER A 28 -2.31 -13.60 -9.23
CA SER A 28 -1.11 -12.87 -8.82
C SER A 28 -0.89 -11.60 -9.63
N HIS A 29 -1.18 -11.61 -10.94
CA HIS A 29 -1.01 -10.43 -11.79
C HIS A 29 -1.98 -9.32 -11.37
N ASP A 30 -3.27 -9.66 -11.24
CA ASP A 30 -4.28 -8.68 -10.81
C ASP A 30 -4.00 -8.17 -9.38
N ALA A 31 -3.45 -9.02 -8.50
CA ALA A 31 -3.06 -8.62 -7.15
C ALA A 31 -1.88 -7.64 -7.15
N GLU A 32 -0.90 -7.85 -8.04
CA GLU A 32 0.23 -6.94 -8.22
C GLU A 32 -0.21 -5.59 -8.79
N ASP A 33 -1.13 -5.60 -9.76
CA ASP A 33 -1.69 -4.36 -10.34
C ASP A 33 -2.41 -3.54 -9.26
N ILE A 34 -3.26 -4.19 -8.44
CA ILE A 34 -3.94 -3.53 -7.32
C ILE A 34 -2.92 -2.99 -6.30
N ALA A 35 -1.89 -3.78 -5.95
CA ALA A 35 -0.88 -3.34 -5.01
C ALA A 35 -0.12 -2.10 -5.51
N GLN A 36 0.22 -2.06 -6.79
CA GLN A 36 0.84 -0.89 -7.42
C GLN A 36 -0.06 0.34 -7.32
N ASP A 37 -1.35 0.21 -7.65
CA ASP A 37 -2.32 1.32 -7.56
C ASP A 37 -2.47 1.84 -6.12
N VAL A 38 -2.49 0.93 -5.14
CA VAL A 38 -2.56 1.29 -3.71
C VAL A 38 -1.31 2.08 -3.29
N PHE A 39 -0.10 1.64 -3.65
CA PHE A 39 1.13 2.36 -3.31
C PHE A 39 1.29 3.68 -4.07
N LEU A 40 0.80 3.77 -5.32
CA LEU A 40 0.72 5.04 -6.06
C LEU A 40 -0.25 6.03 -5.41
N SER A 41 -1.42 5.54 -4.96
CA SER A 41 -2.38 6.34 -4.18
C SER A 41 -1.77 6.81 -2.87
N LEU A 42 -1.00 5.94 -2.19
CA LEU A 42 -0.27 6.28 -0.99
C LEU A 42 0.71 7.42 -1.25
N TYR A 43 1.58 7.29 -2.25
CA TYR A 43 2.55 8.32 -2.61
C TYR A 43 1.89 9.69 -2.83
N ARG A 44 0.75 9.73 -3.53
CA ARG A 44 -0.01 10.98 -3.80
C ARG A 44 -0.64 11.60 -2.55
N ASN A 45 -0.98 10.77 -1.55
CA ASN A 45 -1.70 11.20 -0.34
C ASN A 45 -0.84 11.16 0.92
N MET A 46 0.44 10.81 0.83
CA MET A 46 1.30 10.53 1.98
C MET A 46 1.43 11.72 2.93
N TRP A 47 1.36 12.95 2.42
CA TRP A 47 1.35 14.18 3.21
C TRP A 47 0.12 14.36 4.10
N LYS A 48 -0.98 13.64 3.84
CA LYS A 48 -2.20 13.62 4.65
C LYS A 48 -2.17 12.56 5.75
N ILE A 49 -1.25 11.60 5.64
CA ILE A 49 -1.16 10.49 6.59
C ILE A 49 -0.22 10.93 7.71
N GLY A 50 -0.82 11.33 8.82
CA GLY A 50 -0.13 12.03 9.91
C GLY A 50 0.81 11.15 10.75
N SER A 51 0.63 9.83 10.77
CA SER A 51 1.53 8.90 11.47
C SER A 51 1.55 7.52 10.82
N ASP A 52 2.60 6.75 11.16
CA ASP A 52 2.81 5.38 10.67
C ASP A 52 1.72 4.42 11.19
N GLU A 53 1.17 4.64 12.38
CA GLU A 53 0.03 3.89 12.91
C GLU A 53 -1.24 4.03 12.06
N TYR A 54 -1.46 5.21 11.47
CA TYR A 54 -2.57 5.42 10.53
C TYR A 54 -2.30 4.84 9.15
N MET A 55 -1.03 4.57 8.80
CA MET A 55 -0.63 4.07 7.49
C MET A 55 -1.25 2.71 7.18
N LYS A 56 -1.11 1.77 8.11
CA LYS A 56 -1.64 0.41 7.96
C LYS A 56 -3.16 0.41 7.80
N ALA A 57 -3.86 1.18 8.63
CA ALA A 57 -5.32 1.31 8.56
C ALA A 57 -5.77 1.99 7.25
N TRP A 58 -5.00 2.98 6.76
CA TRP A 58 -5.27 3.64 5.49
C TRP A 58 -5.09 2.68 4.31
N LEU A 59 -4.02 1.88 4.29
CA LEU A 59 -3.77 0.89 3.25
C LEU A 59 -4.87 -0.18 3.18
N MET A 60 -5.31 -0.70 4.34
CA MET A 60 -6.43 -1.65 4.37
C MET A 60 -7.75 -1.04 3.88
N LYS A 61 -7.92 0.28 3.97
CA LYS A 61 -9.11 0.97 3.44
C LYS A 61 -9.07 1.15 1.92
N GLN A 62 -7.89 1.09 1.30
CA GLN A 62 -7.73 1.23 -0.16
C GLN A 62 -7.87 -0.11 -0.90
N LEU A 63 -7.79 -1.23 -0.20
CA LEU A 63 -7.93 -2.60 -0.71
C LEU A 63 -9.38 -3.08 -0.57
#